data_AF-A0A7K2PCC4-F1
#
_entry.id   AF-A0A7K2PCC4-F1
#
_cell.length_a   1.000
_cell.length_b   1.000
_cell.length_c   1.000
_cell.angle_alpha   90.00
_cell.angle_beta   90.00
_cell.angle_gamma   90.00
#
_symmetry.space_group_name_H-M   'P 1'
#
loop_
_entity.id
_entity.type
_entity.pdbx_description
1 polymer ?
#
loop_
_entity_poly.entity_id
_entity_poly.type
_entity_poly.pdbx_seq_one_letter_code
_entity_poly.pdbx_strand_id
1 'polypeptide(L)'
;MTVVDANTGETGNTGDRGEHRSLSEAEFTAYVQERRSSLYATAYHLTGDRFEAEDLLQSALFSTYRAWDRISDKAAVGGYLRRTMTNLHISAWRRRKLNEYPTEELPETPGDMDAMRGTELRTVLWQALARLPEL
;
A
#
# COMPACT_ATOMS: atom_id res chain seq x y z
N MET A 1 -10.87 65.70 12.06
CA MET A 1 -10.13 65.12 10.92
C MET A 1 -8.87 64.54 11.53
N THR A 2 -8.82 63.27 11.92
CA THR A 2 -8.87 62.08 11.06
C THR A 2 -9.34 60.87 11.88
N VAL A 3 -10.30 60.11 11.34
CA VAL A 3 -10.65 58.77 11.86
C VAL A 3 -9.69 57.79 11.18
N VAL A 4 -8.98 57.00 11.99
CA VAL A 4 -8.14 55.90 11.51
C VAL A 4 -9.03 54.67 11.49
N ASP A 5 -9.59 54.34 10.33
CA ASP A 5 -10.21 53.04 10.12
C ASP A 5 -9.11 52.01 9.84
N ALA A 6 -8.90 51.14 10.81
CA ALA A 6 -8.08 49.95 10.69
C ALA A 6 -8.80 48.95 9.77
N ASN A 7 -8.35 48.86 8.52
CA ASN A 7 -8.89 47.88 7.58
C ASN A 7 -8.40 46.47 7.96
N THR A 8 -9.37 45.63 8.28
CA THR A 8 -9.24 44.22 8.61
C THR A 8 -8.96 43.46 7.31
N GLY A 9 -7.72 43.04 7.11
CA GLY A 9 -7.36 42.10 6.06
C GLY A 9 -6.61 40.93 6.69
N GLU A 10 -7.19 39.73 6.61
CA GLU A 10 -6.53 38.40 6.57
C GLU A 10 -7.44 37.30 7.14
N THR A 11 -8.42 36.82 6.36
CA THR A 11 -9.13 35.54 6.64
C THR A 11 -9.39 34.66 5.40
N GLY A 12 -8.90 35.04 4.20
CA GLY A 12 -9.30 34.42 2.93
C GLY A 12 -8.63 33.09 2.52
N ASN A 13 -7.64 32.56 3.24
CA ASN A 13 -6.78 31.46 2.73
C ASN A 13 -7.20 30.04 3.20
N THR A 14 -8.02 29.92 4.23
CA THR A 14 -8.38 28.60 4.81
C THR A 14 -9.61 27.99 4.16
N GLY A 15 -10.55 28.82 3.68
CA GLY A 15 -11.79 28.36 3.02
C GLY A 15 -11.56 27.80 1.62
N ASP A 16 -10.79 28.52 0.80
CA ASP A 16 -10.54 28.20 -0.61
C ASP A 16 -9.89 26.80 -0.81
N ARG A 17 -8.94 26.45 0.06
CA ARG A 17 -8.31 25.10 0.05
C ARG A 17 -9.26 23.97 0.45
N GLY A 18 -10.21 24.24 1.35
CA GLY A 18 -11.20 23.26 1.78
C GLY A 18 -12.23 22.96 0.69
N GLU A 19 -12.69 24.01 0.01
CA GLU A 19 -13.62 23.93 -1.12
C GLU A 19 -12.97 23.26 -2.35
N HIS A 20 -11.73 23.61 -2.67
CA HIS A 20 -11.02 22.97 -3.77
C HIS A 20 -10.84 21.45 -3.55
N ARG A 21 -10.55 21.06 -2.31
CA ARG A 21 -10.42 19.64 -1.94
C ARG A 21 -11.76 18.90 -2.02
N SER A 22 -12.86 19.49 -1.59
CA SER A 22 -14.18 18.86 -1.66
C SER A 22 -14.68 18.70 -3.10
N LEU A 23 -14.41 19.69 -3.96
CA LEU A 23 -14.68 19.60 -5.39
C LEU A 23 -13.86 18.48 -6.04
N SER A 24 -12.55 18.42 -5.75
CA SER A 24 -11.67 17.35 -6.22
C SER A 24 -12.14 15.95 -5.80
N GLU A 25 -12.60 15.80 -4.55
CA GLU A 25 -13.17 14.56 -4.04
C GLU A 25 -14.46 14.16 -4.78
N ALA A 26 -15.34 15.14 -5.05
CA ALA A 26 -16.56 14.91 -5.80
C ALA A 26 -16.28 14.49 -7.25
N GLU A 27 -15.32 15.12 -7.92
CA GLU A 27 -14.89 14.76 -9.28
C GLU A 27 -14.31 13.35 -9.35
N PHE A 28 -13.43 12.99 -8.41
CA PHE A 28 -12.89 11.64 -8.32
C PHE A 28 -14.01 10.61 -8.10
N THR A 29 -14.93 10.90 -7.19
CA THR A 29 -16.07 10.01 -6.91
C THR A 29 -16.92 9.81 -8.15
N ALA A 30 -17.26 10.88 -8.88
CA ALA A 30 -18.02 10.79 -10.12
C ALA A 30 -17.30 9.93 -11.17
N TYR A 31 -16.00 10.14 -11.34
CA TYR A 31 -15.17 9.35 -12.25
C TYR A 31 -15.20 7.85 -11.94
N VAL A 32 -15.07 7.50 -10.66
CA VAL A 32 -15.08 6.10 -10.20
C VAL A 32 -16.46 5.48 -10.38
N GLN A 33 -17.53 6.18 -10.00
CA GLN A 33 -18.89 5.66 -10.15
C GLN A 33 -19.24 5.35 -11.61
N GLU A 34 -18.84 6.23 -12.54
CA GLU A 34 -19.07 6.04 -13.97
C GLU A 34 -18.33 4.81 -14.53
N ARG A 35 -17.13 4.49 -14.02
CA ARG A 35 -16.23 3.49 -14.61
C ARG A 35 -16.05 2.22 -13.78
N ARG A 36 -16.65 2.13 -12.60
CA ARG A 36 -16.44 1.05 -11.62
C ARG A 36 -16.50 -0.34 -12.24
N SER A 37 -17.54 -0.62 -13.04
CA SER A 37 -17.74 -1.94 -13.66
C SER A 37 -16.62 -2.32 -14.63
N SER A 38 -16.17 -1.37 -15.46
CA SER A 38 -15.07 -1.61 -16.41
C SER A 38 -13.71 -1.78 -15.70
N LEU A 39 -13.48 -0.98 -14.66
CA LEU A 39 -12.26 -1.07 -13.86
C LEU A 39 -12.19 -2.39 -13.09
N TYR A 40 -13.32 -2.83 -12.53
CA TYR A 40 -13.44 -4.12 -11.88
C TYR A 40 -13.21 -5.28 -12.86
N ALA A 41 -13.83 -5.24 -14.04
CA ALA A 41 -13.60 -6.26 -15.08
C ALA A 41 -12.11 -6.36 -15.46
N THR A 42 -11.41 -5.22 -15.54
CA THR A 42 -9.96 -5.20 -15.80
C THR A 42 -9.18 -5.87 -14.66
N ALA A 43 -9.50 -5.54 -13.41
CA ALA A 43 -8.84 -6.16 -12.26
C ALA A 43 -9.10 -7.67 -12.22
N TYR A 44 -10.34 -8.09 -12.48
CA TYR A 44 -10.73 -9.50 -12.53
C TYR A 44 -9.99 -10.27 -13.64
N HIS A 45 -9.80 -9.67 -14.81
CA HIS A 45 -9.02 -10.29 -15.88
C HIS A 45 -7.54 -10.47 -15.52
N LEU A 46 -7.00 -9.61 -14.66
CA LEU A 46 -5.61 -9.73 -14.20
C LEU A 46 -5.45 -10.78 -13.10
N THR A 47 -6.42 -10.92 -12.20
CA THR A 47 -6.28 -11.76 -11.00
C THR A 47 -6.95 -13.13 -11.15
N GLY A 48 -8.03 -13.24 -11.92
CA GLY A 48 -8.86 -14.46 -12.02
C GLY A 48 -9.68 -14.79 -10.77
N ASP A 49 -9.51 -14.03 -9.69
CA ASP A 49 -10.20 -14.21 -8.42
C ASP A 49 -10.96 -12.93 -7.99
N ARG A 50 -12.14 -13.12 -7.43
CA ARG A 50 -13.07 -12.05 -7.08
C ARG A 50 -12.52 -11.12 -5.99
N PHE A 51 -11.91 -11.70 -4.96
CA PHE A 51 -11.41 -10.94 -3.80
C PHE A 51 -10.09 -10.26 -4.15
N GLU A 52 -9.18 -10.95 -4.82
CA GLU A 52 -7.92 -10.37 -5.31
C GLU A 52 -8.19 -9.23 -6.31
N ALA A 53 -9.23 -9.35 -7.15
CA ALA A 53 -9.63 -8.28 -8.07
C ALA A 53 -10.09 -7.02 -7.32
N GLU A 54 -10.89 -7.21 -6.26
CA GLU A 54 -11.40 -6.11 -5.45
C GLU A 54 -10.27 -5.39 -4.71
N ASP A 55 -9.35 -6.13 -4.08
CA ASP A 55 -8.19 -5.56 -3.41
C ASP A 55 -7.25 -4.82 -4.39
N LEU A 56 -7.02 -5.41 -5.57
CA LEU A 56 -6.21 -4.79 -6.61
C LEU A 56 -6.83 -3.47 -7.09
N LEU A 57 -8.14 -3.46 -7.34
CA LEU A 57 -8.87 -2.27 -7.76
C LEU A 57 -8.82 -1.19 -6.67
N GLN A 58 -9.09 -1.54 -5.42
CA GLN A 58 -9.06 -0.63 -4.29
C GLN A 58 -7.67 0.01 -4.12
N SER A 59 -6.62 -0.80 -4.17
CA SER A 59 -5.23 -0.34 -4.07
C SER A 59 -4.84 0.62 -5.22
N ALA A 60 -5.30 0.32 -6.44
CA ALA A 60 -5.06 1.19 -7.60
C ALA A 60 -5.84 2.51 -7.51
N LEU A 61 -7.11 2.47 -7.07
CA LEU A 61 -7.93 3.65 -6.83
C LEU A 61 -7.34 4.54 -5.74
N PHE A 62 -6.84 3.96 -4.65
CA PHE A 62 -6.17 4.70 -3.58
C PHE A 62 -4.91 5.42 -4.09
N SER A 63 -4.08 4.71 -4.86
CA SER A 63 -2.88 5.29 -5.47
C SER A 63 -3.22 6.43 -6.43
N THR A 64 -4.29 6.26 -7.21
CA THR A 64 -4.76 7.26 -8.16
C THR A 64 -5.35 8.48 -7.48
N TYR A 65 -6.14 8.29 -6.41
CA TYR A 65 -6.68 9.38 -5.61
C TYR A 65 -5.58 10.28 -5.07
N ARG A 66 -4.48 9.70 -4.56
CA ARG A 66 -3.30 10.47 -4.10
C ARG A 66 -2.61 11.26 -5.20
N ALA A 67 -2.75 10.85 -6.46
CA ALA A 67 -2.19 11.54 -7.62
C ALA A 67 -3.22 12.43 -8.32
N TRP A 68 -4.49 12.40 -7.93
CA TRP A 68 -5.61 12.97 -8.68
C TRP A 68 -5.42 14.46 -8.98
N ASP A 69 -5.06 15.26 -7.98
CA ASP A 69 -4.84 16.71 -8.14
C ASP A 69 -3.66 17.03 -9.06
N ARG A 70 -2.69 16.11 -9.18
CA ARG A 70 -1.51 16.29 -10.03
C ARG A 70 -1.77 15.88 -11.47
N ILE A 71 -2.82 15.10 -11.72
CA ILE A 71 -3.21 14.68 -13.07
C ILE A 71 -4.06 15.78 -13.67
N SER A 72 -3.43 16.62 -14.50
CA SER A 72 -4.09 17.73 -15.19
C SER A 72 -5.09 17.26 -16.25
N ASP A 73 -4.77 16.17 -16.97
CA ASP A 73 -5.67 15.58 -17.97
C ASP A 73 -6.46 14.40 -17.39
N LYS A 74 -7.75 14.63 -17.11
CA LYS A 74 -8.64 13.59 -16.57
C LYS A 74 -8.93 12.46 -17.56
N ALA A 75 -8.77 12.69 -18.87
CA ALA A 75 -8.89 11.63 -19.86
C ALA A 75 -7.76 10.58 -19.73
N ALA A 76 -6.58 11.01 -19.26
CA ALA A 76 -5.43 10.13 -19.05
C ALA A 76 -5.54 9.22 -17.81
N VAL A 77 -6.44 9.54 -16.85
CA VAL A 77 -6.60 8.79 -15.59
C VAL A 77 -6.85 7.30 -15.84
N GLY A 78 -7.64 6.97 -16.87
CA GLY A 78 -7.95 5.56 -17.17
C GLY A 78 -6.70 4.75 -17.56
N GLY A 79 -5.77 5.37 -18.29
CA GLY A 79 -4.48 4.77 -18.61
C GLY A 79 -3.60 4.61 -17.37
N TYR A 80 -3.56 5.64 -16.53
CA TYR A 80 -2.84 5.60 -15.25
C TYR A 80 -3.34 4.47 -14.34
N LEU A 81 -4.66 4.30 -14.22
CA LEU A 81 -5.27 3.26 -13.38
C LEU A 81 -4.88 1.86 -13.86
N ARG A 82 -5.00 1.61 -15.17
CA ARG A 82 -4.62 0.31 -15.77
C ARG A 82 -3.15 -0.01 -15.58
N ARG A 83 -2.28 1.00 -15.75
CA ARG A 83 -0.84 0.85 -15.48
C ARG A 83 -0.59 0.52 -14.01
N THR A 84 -1.26 1.22 -13.10
CA THR A 84 -1.14 1.00 -11.66
C THR A 84 -1.58 -0.40 -11.27
N MET A 85 -2.74 -0.87 -11.73
CA MET A 85 -3.21 -2.25 -11.51
C MET A 85 -2.20 -3.28 -12.03
N THR A 86 -1.68 -3.10 -13.24
CA THR A 86 -0.68 -4.01 -13.81
C THR A 86 0.58 -4.07 -12.94
N ASN A 87 1.09 -2.92 -12.51
CA ASN A 87 2.29 -2.83 -11.68
C ASN A 87 2.09 -3.46 -10.29
N LEU A 88 0.94 -3.22 -9.66
CA LEU A 88 0.58 -3.80 -8.36
C LEU A 88 0.48 -5.33 -8.45
N HIS A 89 -0.21 -5.83 -9.47
CA HIS A 89 -0.35 -7.28 -9.71
C HIS A 89 1.02 -7.95 -9.94
N ILE A 90 1.85 -7.40 -10.82
CA ILE A 90 3.22 -7.91 -11.06
C ILE A 90 4.05 -7.88 -9.77
N SER A 91 3.95 -6.80 -8.99
CA SER A 91 4.68 -6.67 -7.73
C SER A 91 4.25 -7.72 -6.71
N ALA A 92 2.94 -7.97 -6.59
CA ALA A 92 2.40 -9.03 -5.73
C ALA A 92 2.87 -10.42 -6.17
N TRP A 93 2.81 -10.71 -7.47
CA TRP A 93 3.31 -11.97 -8.03
C TRP A 93 4.81 -12.17 -7.76
N ARG A 94 5.64 -11.14 -7.96
CA ARG A 94 7.09 -11.22 -7.66
C ARG A 94 7.35 -11.48 -6.19
N ARG A 95 6.65 -10.81 -5.28
CA ARG A 95 6.80 -11.05 -3.82
C ARG A 95 6.42 -12.47 -3.44
N ARG A 96 5.30 -13.00 -3.96
CA ARG A 96 4.87 -14.39 -3.73
C ARG A 96 5.90 -15.40 -4.25
N LYS A 97 6.47 -15.15 -5.44
CA LYS A 97 7.46 -16.03 -6.07
C LYS A 97 8.84 -16.01 -5.38
N LEU A 98 9.21 -14.90 -4.73
CA LEU A 98 10.51 -14.77 -4.07
C LEU A 98 10.59 -15.47 -2.71
N ASN A 99 9.45 -15.91 -2.15
CA ASN A 99 9.45 -16.48 -0.81
C ASN A 99 9.91 -17.95 -0.77
N GLU A 100 9.61 -18.77 -1.78
CA GLU A 100 9.95 -20.19 -1.76
C GLU A 100 10.22 -20.71 -3.17
N TYR A 101 11.43 -21.24 -3.40
CA TYR A 101 11.74 -22.04 -4.58
C TYR A 101 11.51 -23.51 -4.21
N PRO A 102 10.61 -24.22 -4.91
CA PRO A 102 10.52 -25.67 -4.77
C PRO A 102 11.87 -26.28 -5.17
N THR A 103 12.57 -26.85 -4.20
CA THR A 103 13.80 -27.61 -4.41
C THR A 103 13.56 -29.04 -3.97
N GLU A 104 14.16 -29.99 -4.69
CA GLU A 104 14.15 -31.41 -4.30
C GLU A 104 15.05 -31.65 -3.06
N GLU A 105 15.95 -30.70 -2.78
CA GLU A 105 16.78 -30.71 -1.58
C GLU A 105 15.99 -30.21 -0.38
N LEU A 106 15.65 -31.12 0.53
CA LEU A 106 15.13 -30.73 1.83
C LEU A 106 16.16 -29.86 2.56
N PRO A 107 15.76 -28.77 3.24
CA PRO A 107 16.67 -28.01 4.09
C PRO A 107 17.36 -28.94 5.09
N GLU A 108 18.64 -28.68 5.37
CA GLU A 108 19.36 -29.40 6.42
C GLU A 108 18.54 -29.34 7.71
N THR A 109 18.04 -30.49 8.13
CA THR A 109 17.26 -30.58 9.36
C THR A 109 18.26 -30.48 10.52
N PRO A 110 18.02 -29.70 11.58
CA PRO A 110 18.96 -29.57 12.71
C PRO A 110 19.29 -30.89 13.46
N GLY A 111 18.76 -32.02 13.00
CA GLY A 111 19.00 -33.36 13.55
C GLY A 111 20.24 -34.08 13.01
N ASP A 112 20.81 -33.67 11.87
CA ASP A 112 22.04 -34.29 11.33
C ASP A 112 23.34 -33.68 11.90
N MET A 113 23.23 -32.55 12.59
CA MET A 113 24.33 -31.97 13.35
C MET A 113 24.31 -32.52 14.77
N ASP A 114 25.15 -33.53 15.00
CA ASP A 114 25.59 -34.05 16.31
C ASP A 114 24.68 -33.64 17.48
N ALA A 115 23.61 -34.42 17.69
CA ALA A 115 22.59 -34.12 18.70
C ALA A 115 23.19 -33.85 20.09
N MET A 116 24.35 -34.44 20.39
CA MET A 116 25.13 -34.19 21.59
C MET A 116 25.59 -32.73 21.67
N ARG A 117 26.20 -32.22 20.61
CA ARG A 117 26.67 -30.83 20.50
C ARG A 117 25.52 -29.81 20.62
N GLY A 118 24.35 -30.14 20.07
CA GLY A 118 23.13 -29.32 20.24
C GLY A 118 22.63 -29.30 21.69
N THR A 119 22.73 -30.40 22.43
CA THR A 119 22.39 -30.44 23.86
C THR A 119 23.39 -29.70 24.74
N GLU A 120 24.68 -29.77 24.41
CA GLU A 120 25.75 -29.05 25.10
C GLU A 120 25.58 -27.53 24.96
N LEU A 121 25.39 -27.05 23.71
CA LEU A 121 25.18 -25.63 23.44
C LEU A 121 23.96 -25.07 24.16
N ARG A 122 22.87 -25.82 24.17
CA ARG A 122 21.63 -25.45 24.87
C ARG A 122 21.85 -25.36 26.38
N THR A 123 22.58 -26.30 26.97
CA THR A 123 22.92 -26.27 28.40
C THR A 123 23.76 -25.05 28.75
N VAL A 124 24.81 -24.76 27.96
CA VAL A 124 25.68 -23.59 28.16
C VAL A 124 24.91 -22.28 28.03
N LEU A 125 24.03 -22.18 27.03
CA LEU A 125 23.19 -21.00 26.82
C LEU A 125 22.26 -20.75 28.01
N TRP A 126 21.59 -21.79 28.51
CA TRP A 126 20.70 -21.67 29.67
C TRP A 126 21.45 -21.28 30.94
N GLN A 127 22.66 -21.81 31.16
CA GLN A 127 23.52 -21.38 32.26
C GLN A 127 23.96 -19.92 32.14
N ALA A 128 24.22 -19.44 30.93
CA ALA A 128 24.56 -18.04 30.68
C ALA A 128 23.37 -17.11 30.90
N LEU A 129 22.17 -17.50 30.43
CA LEU A 129 20.93 -16.75 30.63
C LEU A 129 20.55 -16.66 32.12
N ALA A 130 20.76 -17.73 32.89
CA ALA A 130 20.50 -17.74 34.34
C ALA A 130 21.43 -16.82 35.16
N ARG A 131 22.49 -16.28 34.55
CA ARG A 131 23.39 -15.29 35.17
C ARG A 131 23.00 -13.85 34.85
N LEU A 132 22.00 -13.63 34.00
CA LEU A 132 21.50 -12.29 33.76
C LEU A 132 20.68 -11.84 34.98
N PRO A 133 20.90 -10.63 35.50
CA PRO A 133 20.05 -10.07 36.53
C PRO A 133 18.66 -9.82 35.95
N GLU A 134 17.62 -10.20 36.70
CA GLU A 134 16.25 -9.81 36.38
C GLU A 134 16.14 -8.28 36.52
N LEU A 135 15.72 -7.59 35.44
CA LEU A 135 15.40 -6.17 35.45
C LEU A 135 14.01 -5.93 36.03
#